data_AF-A0A1R1J869-F1
#
_entry.id   AF-A0A1R1J869-F1
#
_cell.length_a   1.000
_cell.length_b   1.000
_cell.length_c   1.000
_cell.angle_alpha   90.00
_cell.angle_beta   90.00
_cell.angle_gamma   90.00
#
_symmetry.space_group_name_H-M   'P 1'
#
loop_
_entity.id
_entity.type
_entity.pdbx_description
1 polymer ?
#
loop_
_entity_poly.entity_id
_entity_poly.type
_entity_poly.pdbx_seq_one_letter_code
_entity_poly.pdbx_strand_id
1 'polypeptide(L)'
;MRLFLSAPDDADATFDFFGNFIQLRRLVSRDKPRVHRWFKDDSVFVSGGQDAIDARTDKASIVHEATHFLDSTTTMWGFEYHSRKAQVLRQLADGTDAGPAFDVFMLNTSEIDVHSALIEKHRVARLSECKMMHVVRQHPSYGPIIIVQFHDDAGVVQAVPLSMLAVLEASAYANEILSRITDCQLLSDPDERSVSLHEVERDYKSYLDNQDRVEYTLITHLVERSLKVDLSLEQRMRLLARLARAALDIGVFEMSMFATGIADTFINRSAGAAVTMDMRRGSNRAVVLFKSIIALDGMLASSAEKERADFLADVQCHPHKLIEIITGEVFSRESGLYQTELKAMTDGLSTDVGLADHLIVPSSLQHNRPILEASTCADAFRRLAIIDPIMADDTSLDLPNRLPIEISKLMNERIHTLIALEQVYKSTAHSKFFIAY
;
A
#
# COMPACT_ATOMS: atom_id res chain seq x y z
N MET A 1 -14.97 -4.47 -18.39
CA MET A 1 -13.50 -4.66 -18.28
C MET A 1 -13.16 -5.87 -17.40
N ARG A 2 -12.11 -6.65 -17.69
CA ARG A 2 -11.69 -7.82 -16.87
C ARG A 2 -10.56 -7.39 -15.92
N LEU A 3 -10.70 -7.67 -14.63
CA LEU A 3 -9.63 -7.50 -13.63
C LEU A 3 -8.71 -8.73 -13.60
N PHE A 4 -7.43 -8.51 -13.34
CA PHE A 4 -6.37 -9.52 -13.33
C PHE A 4 -5.87 -9.79 -11.91
N LEU A 5 -5.01 -8.89 -11.39
CA LEU A 5 -4.55 -8.86 -10.01
C LEU A 5 -4.87 -7.48 -9.46
N SER A 6 -5.86 -7.41 -8.57
CA SER A 6 -6.31 -6.16 -7.98
C SER A 6 -6.14 -6.17 -6.47
N ALA A 7 -6.12 -4.97 -5.88
CA ALA A 7 -6.54 -4.80 -4.49
C ALA A 7 -7.92 -5.48 -4.27
N PRO A 8 -8.30 -5.85 -3.03
CA PRO A 8 -9.54 -6.56 -2.77
C PRO A 8 -10.71 -5.82 -3.40
N ASP A 9 -11.70 -6.60 -3.82
CA ASP A 9 -12.84 -6.12 -4.60
C ASP A 9 -13.69 -5.15 -3.77
N ASP A 10 -13.31 -3.88 -3.71
CA ASP A 10 -14.20 -2.87 -3.17
C ASP A 10 -15.33 -2.66 -4.17
N ALA A 11 -16.55 -2.53 -3.65
CA ALA A 11 -17.72 -2.32 -4.49
C ALA A 11 -17.58 -1.02 -5.33
N ASP A 12 -16.70 -0.11 -4.89
CA ASP A 12 -16.63 1.26 -5.36
C ASP A 12 -15.49 1.53 -6.37
N ALA A 13 -14.31 0.95 -6.18
CA ALA A 13 -13.15 1.14 -7.06
C ALA A 13 -12.11 0.02 -6.91
N THR A 14 -11.22 -0.12 -7.90
CA THR A 14 -10.12 -1.10 -7.88
C THR A 14 -8.93 -0.64 -8.73
N PHE A 15 -7.71 -0.83 -8.24
CA PHE A 15 -6.45 -0.74 -9.01
C PHE A 15 -5.99 -2.13 -9.45
N ASP A 16 -5.61 -2.25 -10.73
CA ASP A 16 -5.06 -3.47 -11.30
C ASP A 16 -3.54 -3.36 -11.50
N PHE A 17 -2.79 -4.22 -10.79
CA PHE A 17 -1.33 -4.24 -10.80
C PHE A 17 -0.75 -4.76 -12.13
N PHE A 18 -1.50 -5.55 -12.91
CA PHE A 18 -1.00 -6.09 -14.18
C PHE A 18 -1.07 -5.02 -15.27
N GLY A 19 -2.22 -4.39 -15.42
CA GLY A 19 -2.50 -3.40 -16.44
C GLY A 19 -2.13 -1.97 -16.07
N ASN A 20 -1.86 -1.68 -14.79
CA ASN A 20 -1.70 -0.31 -14.26
C ASN A 20 -2.90 0.56 -14.65
N PHE A 21 -4.11 0.16 -14.25
CA PHE A 21 -5.31 0.96 -14.45
C PHE A 21 -6.15 1.04 -13.18
N ILE A 22 -6.89 2.13 -13.04
CA ILE A 22 -7.87 2.34 -11.98
C ILE A 22 -9.25 2.18 -12.61
N GLN A 23 -10.11 1.37 -11.99
CA GLN A 23 -11.52 1.27 -12.34
C GLN A 23 -12.38 1.87 -11.23
N LEU A 24 -13.26 2.81 -11.58
CA LEU A 24 -14.23 3.43 -10.66
C LEU A 24 -15.62 2.84 -10.93
N ARG A 25 -16.06 1.92 -10.08
CA ARG A 25 -17.30 1.14 -10.26
C ARG A 25 -18.56 1.90 -9.84
N ARG A 26 -18.42 2.87 -8.94
CA ARG A 26 -19.52 3.71 -8.46
C ARG A 26 -19.84 4.89 -9.39
N LEU A 27 -18.87 5.31 -10.21
CA LEU A 27 -19.00 6.48 -11.10
C LEU A 27 -19.24 6.06 -12.55
N VAL A 28 -20.01 6.88 -13.26
CA VAL A 28 -20.29 6.75 -14.71
C VAL A 28 -20.07 8.08 -15.42
N SER A 29 -20.14 8.10 -16.76
CA SER A 29 -19.93 9.29 -17.59
C SER A 29 -20.70 10.54 -17.16
N ARG A 30 -21.91 10.38 -16.60
CA ARG A 30 -22.73 11.50 -16.10
C ARG A 30 -22.12 12.22 -14.89
N ASP A 31 -21.22 11.55 -14.16
CA ASP A 31 -20.60 12.06 -12.94
C ASP A 31 -19.32 12.87 -13.25
N LYS A 32 -18.75 12.77 -14.48
CA LYS A 32 -17.54 13.52 -14.89
C LYS A 32 -17.62 15.02 -14.60
N PRO A 33 -18.72 15.74 -14.90
CA PRO A 33 -18.78 17.18 -14.64
C PRO A 33 -18.65 17.49 -13.15
N ARG A 34 -19.22 16.66 -12.27
CA ARG A 34 -19.08 16.78 -10.81
C ARG A 34 -17.62 16.58 -10.39
N VAL A 35 -16.98 15.53 -10.91
CA VAL A 35 -15.57 15.23 -10.60
C VAL A 35 -14.63 16.35 -11.05
N HIS A 36 -14.79 16.83 -12.29
CA HIS A 36 -13.99 17.94 -12.80
C HIS A 36 -14.20 19.24 -12.02
N ARG A 37 -15.40 19.45 -11.47
CA ARG A 37 -15.72 20.64 -10.66
C ARG A 37 -14.92 20.62 -9.35
N TRP A 38 -15.06 19.60 -8.52
CA TRP A 38 -14.35 19.57 -7.22
C TRP A 38 -12.84 19.42 -7.38
N PHE A 39 -12.37 18.86 -8.50
CA PHE A 39 -10.93 18.80 -8.76
C PHE A 39 -10.35 20.20 -8.97
N LYS A 40 -11.05 21.09 -9.69
CA LYS A 40 -10.57 22.42 -10.05
C LYS A 40 -10.84 23.49 -8.98
N ASP A 41 -11.92 23.32 -8.22
CA ASP A 41 -12.41 24.34 -7.30
C ASP A 41 -12.80 23.72 -5.96
N ASP A 42 -12.15 24.19 -4.89
CA ASP A 42 -12.43 23.78 -3.52
C ASP A 42 -13.75 24.35 -2.98
N SER A 43 -14.39 25.28 -3.69
CA SER A 43 -15.65 25.89 -3.25
C SER A 43 -16.74 24.86 -2.91
N VAL A 44 -16.74 23.71 -3.60
CA VAL A 44 -17.63 22.57 -3.31
C VAL A 44 -17.44 22.04 -1.89
N PHE A 45 -16.19 21.97 -1.41
CA PHE A 45 -15.89 21.53 -0.05
C PHE A 45 -16.14 22.64 0.97
N VAL A 46 -15.99 23.91 0.60
CA VAL A 46 -16.19 25.06 1.49
C VAL A 46 -17.67 25.28 1.81
N SER A 47 -18.56 25.06 0.83
CA SER A 47 -20.00 25.31 0.95
C SER A 47 -20.77 24.26 1.75
N GLY A 48 -20.19 23.08 1.95
CA GLY A 48 -20.85 21.99 2.68
C GLY A 48 -22.04 21.36 1.95
N GLY A 49 -22.86 20.64 2.71
CA GLY A 49 -24.04 19.94 2.23
C GLY A 49 -23.78 18.63 1.47
N GLN A 50 -24.82 18.10 0.82
CA GLN A 50 -24.76 16.78 0.16
C GLN A 50 -23.75 16.75 -0.99
N ASP A 51 -23.64 17.83 -1.77
CA ASP A 51 -22.66 17.91 -2.86
C ASP A 51 -21.22 17.80 -2.35
N ALA A 52 -20.91 18.39 -1.19
CA ALA A 52 -19.61 18.26 -0.54
C ALA A 52 -19.37 16.85 -0.01
N ILE A 53 -20.40 16.19 0.55
CA ILE A 53 -20.33 14.80 1.01
C ILE A 53 -20.04 13.85 -0.16
N ASP A 54 -20.78 14.00 -1.26
CA ASP A 54 -20.59 13.19 -2.47
C ASP A 54 -19.19 13.41 -3.06
N ALA A 55 -18.76 14.67 -3.20
CA ALA A 55 -17.44 15.02 -3.71
C ALA A 55 -16.30 14.46 -2.84
N ARG A 56 -16.44 14.52 -1.50
CA ARG A 56 -15.46 13.95 -0.57
C ARG A 56 -15.35 12.44 -0.72
N THR A 57 -16.50 11.77 -0.87
CA THR A 57 -16.53 10.31 -1.05
C THR A 57 -15.89 9.92 -2.38
N ASP A 58 -16.22 10.62 -3.46
CA ASP A 58 -15.62 10.39 -4.79
C ASP A 58 -14.10 10.61 -4.77
N LYS A 59 -13.66 11.73 -4.19
CA LYS A 59 -12.23 12.07 -4.10
C LYS A 59 -11.47 11.06 -3.24
N ALA A 60 -12.02 10.65 -2.10
CA ALA A 60 -11.39 9.68 -1.21
C ALA A 60 -11.14 8.34 -1.91
N SER A 61 -12.15 7.80 -2.64
CA SER A 61 -11.98 6.57 -3.42
C SER A 61 -10.92 6.72 -4.52
N ILE A 62 -10.86 7.86 -5.21
CA ILE A 62 -9.82 8.10 -6.24
C ILE A 62 -8.43 8.21 -5.60
N VAL A 63 -8.31 8.87 -4.44
CA VAL A 63 -7.05 8.97 -3.70
C VAL A 63 -6.57 7.60 -3.23
N HIS A 64 -7.48 6.72 -2.80
CA HIS A 64 -7.18 5.34 -2.43
C HIS A 64 -6.50 4.61 -3.59
N GLU A 65 -7.16 4.52 -4.74
CA GLU A 65 -6.62 3.79 -5.90
C GLU A 65 -5.38 4.47 -6.51
N ALA A 66 -5.34 5.81 -6.48
CA ALA A 66 -4.15 6.55 -6.87
C ALA A 66 -2.96 6.21 -5.95
N THR A 67 -3.20 5.93 -4.66
CA THR A 67 -2.14 5.51 -3.75
C THR A 67 -1.56 4.16 -4.16
N HIS A 68 -2.39 3.17 -4.51
CA HIS A 68 -1.91 1.89 -5.05
C HIS A 68 -1.07 2.07 -6.32
N PHE A 69 -1.55 2.90 -7.25
CA PHE A 69 -0.81 3.26 -8.46
C PHE A 69 0.55 3.88 -8.14
N LEU A 70 0.59 4.84 -7.21
CA LEU A 70 1.82 5.52 -6.84
C LEU A 70 2.77 4.59 -6.08
N ASP A 71 2.27 3.75 -5.19
CA ASP A 71 3.07 2.76 -4.48
C ASP A 71 3.69 1.75 -5.46
N SER A 72 2.95 1.34 -6.49
CA SER A 72 3.49 0.49 -7.57
C SER A 72 4.50 1.20 -8.48
N THR A 73 4.37 2.51 -8.71
CA THR A 73 5.18 3.21 -9.74
C THR A 73 6.25 4.14 -9.18
N THR A 74 6.35 4.28 -7.86
CA THR A 74 7.29 5.23 -7.22
C THR A 74 8.08 4.64 -6.06
N THR A 75 7.92 3.36 -5.73
CA THR A 75 8.63 2.69 -4.63
C THR A 75 9.51 1.54 -5.13
N MET A 76 10.54 1.17 -4.35
CA MET A 76 11.41 0.02 -4.64
C MET A 76 10.64 -1.30 -4.80
N TRP A 77 9.62 -1.55 -3.97
CA TRP A 77 8.73 -2.71 -4.16
C TRP A 77 8.06 -2.71 -5.53
N GLY A 78 7.52 -1.55 -5.92
CA GLY A 78 6.87 -1.38 -7.21
C GLY A 78 7.82 -1.61 -8.38
N PHE A 79 9.04 -1.07 -8.32
CA PHE A 79 10.04 -1.29 -9.38
C PHE A 79 10.48 -2.75 -9.47
N GLU A 80 10.66 -3.43 -8.33
CA GLU A 80 10.94 -4.86 -8.28
C GLU A 80 9.83 -5.66 -8.96
N TYR A 81 8.57 -5.36 -8.62
CA TYR A 81 7.39 -5.97 -9.22
C TYR A 81 7.32 -5.76 -10.73
N HIS A 82 7.45 -4.52 -11.20
CA HIS A 82 7.43 -4.19 -12.63
C HIS A 82 8.60 -4.84 -13.39
N SER A 83 9.79 -4.90 -12.79
CA SER A 83 10.98 -5.47 -13.43
C SER A 83 10.84 -6.98 -13.64
N ARG A 84 10.33 -7.70 -12.62
CA ARG A 84 10.03 -9.13 -12.72
C ARG A 84 8.90 -9.41 -13.71
N LYS A 85 7.85 -8.58 -13.71
CA LYS A 85 6.78 -8.64 -14.72
C LYS A 85 7.35 -8.45 -16.13
N ALA A 86 8.22 -7.46 -16.34
CA ALA A 86 8.85 -7.20 -17.63
C ALA A 86 9.71 -8.38 -18.10
N GLN A 87 10.44 -9.04 -17.20
CA GLN A 87 11.24 -10.22 -17.53
C GLN A 87 10.38 -11.39 -18.04
N VAL A 88 9.27 -11.66 -17.35
CA VAL A 88 8.28 -12.66 -17.78
C VAL A 88 7.77 -12.35 -19.20
N LEU A 89 7.39 -11.10 -19.45
CA LEU A 89 6.84 -10.70 -20.73
C LEU A 89 7.85 -10.81 -21.88
N ARG A 90 9.12 -10.48 -21.64
CA ARG A 90 10.19 -10.71 -22.62
C ARG A 90 10.31 -12.18 -22.99
N GLN A 91 10.34 -13.07 -21.99
CA GLN A 91 10.50 -14.50 -22.24
C GLN A 91 9.29 -15.10 -22.97
N LEU A 92 8.08 -14.64 -22.64
CA LEU A 92 6.85 -14.97 -23.37
C LEU A 92 6.90 -14.50 -24.83
N ALA A 93 7.36 -13.27 -25.08
CA ALA A 93 7.47 -12.71 -26.43
C ALA A 93 8.53 -13.42 -27.28
N ASP A 94 9.65 -13.80 -26.66
CA ASP A 94 10.76 -14.51 -27.32
C ASP A 94 10.45 -16.01 -27.55
N GLY A 95 9.33 -16.52 -27.03
CA GLY A 95 8.97 -17.94 -27.12
C GLY A 95 9.90 -18.87 -26.35
N THR A 96 10.65 -18.33 -25.39
CA THR A 96 11.58 -19.08 -24.53
C THR A 96 10.87 -19.66 -23.32
N ASP A 97 11.48 -20.65 -22.67
CA ASP A 97 10.96 -21.18 -21.40
C ASP A 97 10.95 -20.07 -20.35
N ALA A 98 9.74 -19.60 -20.04
CA ALA A 98 9.54 -18.52 -19.09
C ALA A 98 9.45 -19.00 -17.63
N GLY A 99 9.55 -20.32 -17.38
CA GLY A 99 9.44 -20.94 -16.05
C GLY A 99 10.25 -20.24 -14.96
N PRO A 100 11.58 -20.06 -15.11
CA PRO A 100 12.38 -19.40 -14.09
C PRO A 100 12.01 -17.94 -13.82
N ALA A 101 11.61 -17.17 -14.84
CA ALA A 101 11.14 -15.80 -14.62
C ALA A 101 9.78 -15.76 -13.93
N PHE A 102 8.90 -16.73 -14.24
CA PHE A 102 7.64 -16.88 -13.53
C PHE A 102 7.85 -17.18 -12.07
N ASP A 103 8.71 -18.14 -11.72
CA ASP A 103 8.98 -18.49 -10.33
C ASP A 103 9.44 -17.26 -9.51
N VAL A 104 10.27 -16.41 -10.11
CA VAL A 104 10.74 -15.17 -9.49
C VAL A 104 9.62 -14.12 -9.41
N PHE A 105 8.81 -13.97 -10.46
CA PHE A 105 7.64 -13.07 -10.44
C PHE A 105 6.61 -13.47 -9.38
N MET A 106 6.40 -14.78 -9.20
CA MET A 106 5.49 -15.34 -8.21
C MET A 106 5.88 -15.03 -6.77
N LEU A 107 7.14 -14.63 -6.52
CA LEU A 107 7.55 -14.18 -5.19
C LEU A 107 6.78 -12.94 -4.74
N ASN A 108 6.55 -11.95 -5.61
CA ASN A 108 5.81 -10.74 -5.22
C ASN A 108 4.31 -11.01 -5.13
N THR A 109 3.75 -11.74 -6.09
CA THR A 109 2.30 -12.04 -6.10
C THR A 109 1.92 -12.92 -4.93
N SER A 110 2.73 -13.94 -4.59
CA SER A 110 2.48 -14.77 -3.41
C SER A 110 2.53 -13.99 -2.09
N GLU A 111 3.24 -12.86 -1.99
CA GLU A 111 3.16 -12.00 -0.79
C GLU A 111 1.85 -11.21 -0.70
N ILE A 112 1.13 -11.03 -1.81
CA ILE A 112 -0.21 -10.45 -1.87
C ILE A 112 -1.23 -11.56 -1.59
N ASP A 113 -1.17 -12.66 -2.35
CA ASP A 113 -2.15 -13.75 -2.35
C ASP A 113 -2.22 -14.51 -1.02
N VAL A 114 -1.12 -14.56 -0.28
CA VAL A 114 -1.09 -15.14 1.07
C VAL A 114 -2.16 -14.54 1.97
N HIS A 115 -2.56 -13.28 1.73
CA HIS A 115 -3.55 -12.58 2.54
C HIS A 115 -4.89 -13.31 2.52
N SER A 116 -5.52 -13.38 1.35
CA SER A 116 -6.83 -14.00 1.21
C SER A 116 -6.75 -15.52 1.35
N ALA A 117 -5.60 -16.14 1.04
CA ALA A 117 -5.42 -17.59 1.18
C ALA A 117 -5.41 -18.08 2.64
N LEU A 118 -4.95 -17.25 3.59
CA LEU A 118 -4.72 -17.68 4.98
C LEU A 118 -5.56 -16.92 6.02
N ILE A 119 -6.50 -16.09 5.62
CA ILE A 119 -7.47 -15.52 6.57
C ILE A 119 -8.33 -16.63 7.15
N GLU A 120 -8.34 -16.72 8.48
CA GLU A 120 -9.18 -17.65 9.24
C GLU A 120 -10.21 -16.83 10.03
N LYS A 121 -11.50 -16.92 9.69
CA LYS A 121 -12.60 -16.33 10.46
C LYS A 121 -13.29 -17.43 11.27
N HIS A 122 -13.20 -17.37 12.59
CA HIS A 122 -13.78 -18.39 13.47
C HIS A 122 -15.14 -17.97 14.02
N ARG A 123 -15.30 -16.70 14.39
CA ARG A 123 -16.56 -16.17 14.95
C ARG A 123 -16.72 -14.68 14.71
N VAL A 124 -17.97 -14.21 14.81
CA VAL A 124 -18.31 -12.79 14.71
C VAL A 124 -17.98 -12.09 16.02
N ALA A 125 -17.14 -11.06 15.96
CA ALA A 125 -16.83 -10.18 17.09
C ALA A 125 -16.39 -8.80 16.59
N ARG A 126 -16.38 -7.83 17.49
CA ARG A 126 -15.79 -6.50 17.25
C ARG A 126 -14.28 -6.57 17.40
N LEU A 127 -13.56 -6.42 16.30
CA LEU A 127 -12.10 -6.55 16.32
C LEU A 127 -11.43 -5.48 17.19
N SER A 128 -12.01 -4.27 17.28
CA SER A 128 -11.47 -3.20 18.15
C SER A 128 -11.60 -3.49 19.65
N GLU A 129 -12.36 -4.51 20.04
CA GLU A 129 -12.48 -4.98 21.43
C GLU A 129 -11.58 -6.20 21.70
N CYS A 130 -11.04 -6.84 20.66
CA CYS A 130 -10.22 -8.05 20.77
C CYS A 130 -8.76 -7.74 21.17
N LYS A 131 -8.16 -8.60 21.99
CA LYS A 131 -6.71 -8.61 22.22
C LYS A 131 -5.99 -9.06 20.97
N MET A 132 -4.90 -8.39 20.63
CA MET A 132 -4.07 -8.76 19.48
C MET A 132 -2.84 -9.54 19.95
N MET A 133 -2.64 -10.72 19.39
CA MET A 133 -1.43 -11.53 19.57
C MET A 133 -0.79 -11.81 18.21
N HIS A 134 0.50 -12.07 18.18
CA HIS A 134 1.21 -12.43 16.95
C HIS A 134 1.99 -13.72 17.15
N VAL A 135 1.94 -14.58 16.13
CA VAL A 135 2.64 -15.87 16.12
C VAL A 135 3.33 -16.04 14.77
N VAL A 136 4.44 -16.77 14.73
CA VAL A 136 5.04 -17.19 13.46
C VAL A 136 4.59 -18.61 13.17
N ARG A 137 3.87 -18.82 12.06
CA ARG A 137 3.42 -20.15 11.61
C ARG A 137 4.20 -20.56 10.37
N GLN A 138 4.67 -21.81 10.33
CA GLN A 138 5.24 -22.39 9.12
C GLN A 138 4.12 -22.86 8.20
N HIS A 139 4.10 -22.40 6.94
CA HIS A 139 3.17 -22.85 5.92
C HIS A 139 3.91 -23.61 4.81
N PRO A 140 3.36 -24.74 4.30
CA PRO A 140 4.02 -25.53 3.26
C PRO A 140 4.30 -24.77 1.95
N SER A 141 3.43 -23.83 1.57
CA SER A 141 3.58 -23.07 0.31
C SER A 141 4.27 -21.72 0.48
N TYR A 142 4.23 -21.13 1.68
CA TYR A 142 4.61 -19.74 1.88
C TYR A 142 5.74 -19.56 2.90
N GLY A 143 6.20 -20.66 3.52
CA GLY A 143 7.24 -20.61 4.54
C GLY A 143 6.74 -20.03 5.86
N PRO A 144 7.63 -19.48 6.69
CA PRO A 144 7.23 -18.84 7.95
C PRO A 144 6.53 -17.50 7.70
N ILE A 145 5.32 -17.38 8.23
CA ILE A 145 4.51 -16.16 8.13
C ILE A 145 4.14 -15.68 9.52
N ILE A 146 4.20 -14.37 9.72
CA ILE A 146 3.64 -13.74 10.92
C ILE A 146 2.12 -13.70 10.78
N ILE A 147 1.42 -14.38 11.68
CA ILE A 147 -0.04 -14.36 11.78
C ILE A 147 -0.41 -13.50 12.97
N VAL A 148 -1.26 -12.51 12.73
CA VAL A 148 -1.90 -11.69 13.75
C VAL A 148 -3.22 -12.35 14.13
N GLN A 149 -3.42 -12.60 15.41
CA GLN A 149 -4.61 -13.23 15.96
C GLN A 149 -5.37 -12.22 16.82
N PHE A 150 -6.66 -12.08 16.52
CA PHE A 150 -7.61 -11.37 17.36
C PHE A 150 -8.24 -12.35 18.34
N HIS A 151 -8.17 -12.04 19.63
CA HIS A 151 -8.68 -12.88 20.72
C HIS A 151 -9.73 -12.13 21.54
N ASP A 152 -10.82 -12.82 21.88
CA ASP A 152 -11.70 -12.43 22.98
C ASP A 152 -11.59 -13.46 24.12
N ASP A 153 -12.43 -13.35 25.15
CA ASP A 153 -12.40 -14.23 26.32
C ASP A 153 -12.61 -15.74 25.98
N ALA A 154 -13.22 -16.05 24.84
CA ALA A 154 -13.45 -17.41 24.33
C ALA A 154 -12.37 -17.91 23.35
N GLY A 155 -11.24 -17.20 23.16
CA GLY A 155 -10.09 -17.64 22.34
C GLY A 155 -9.91 -16.86 21.03
N VAL A 156 -9.48 -17.52 19.95
CA VAL A 156 -9.25 -16.86 18.65
C VAL A 156 -10.57 -16.54 17.94
N VAL A 157 -10.75 -15.28 17.57
CA VAL A 157 -11.86 -14.77 16.75
C VAL A 157 -11.52 -14.84 15.28
N GLN A 158 -10.33 -14.32 14.92
CA GLN A 158 -9.86 -14.20 13.56
C GLN A 158 -8.33 -14.27 13.54
N ALA A 159 -7.77 -14.94 12.54
CA ALA A 159 -6.34 -14.97 12.28
C ALA A 159 -6.07 -14.41 10.89
N VAL A 160 -5.13 -13.47 10.80
CA VAL A 160 -4.83 -12.74 9.56
C VAL A 160 -3.33 -12.74 9.33
N PRO A 161 -2.85 -13.15 8.14
CA PRO A 161 -1.45 -13.07 7.82
C PRO A 161 -1.00 -11.62 7.62
N LEU A 162 0.19 -11.31 8.13
CA LEU A 162 0.90 -10.08 7.82
C LEU A 162 1.47 -10.22 6.39
N SER A 163 0.79 -9.62 5.43
CA SER A 163 1.09 -9.75 3.99
C SER A 163 1.49 -8.40 3.36
N MET A 164 1.96 -8.43 2.11
CA MET A 164 2.18 -7.20 1.34
C MET A 164 0.88 -6.47 1.02
N LEU A 165 -0.22 -7.20 0.83
CA LEU A 165 -1.53 -6.60 0.64
C LEU A 165 -1.92 -5.71 1.83
N ALA A 166 -1.69 -6.19 3.06
CA ALA A 166 -1.97 -5.39 4.25
C ALA A 166 -1.16 -4.08 4.33
N VAL A 167 0.04 -4.04 3.73
CA VAL A 167 0.86 -2.81 3.65
C VAL A 167 0.29 -1.84 2.62
N LEU A 168 -0.03 -2.34 1.44
CA LEU A 168 -0.61 -1.56 0.34
C LEU A 168 -1.94 -0.94 0.77
N GLU A 169 -2.83 -1.76 1.35
CA GLU A 169 -4.12 -1.28 1.85
C GLU A 169 -3.97 -0.29 3.01
N ALA A 170 -3.01 -0.52 3.92
CA ALA A 170 -2.77 0.44 4.99
C ALA A 170 -2.28 1.80 4.48
N SER A 171 -1.45 1.81 3.43
CA SER A 171 -1.00 3.02 2.74
C SER A 171 -2.20 3.74 2.10
N ALA A 172 -2.99 3.01 1.30
CA ALA A 172 -4.14 3.56 0.58
C ALA A 172 -5.23 4.07 1.53
N TYR A 173 -5.62 3.28 2.52
CA TYR A 173 -6.63 3.63 3.51
C TYR A 173 -6.21 4.83 4.37
N ALA A 174 -4.94 4.92 4.78
CA ALA A 174 -4.46 6.09 5.50
C ALA A 174 -4.57 7.38 4.66
N ASN A 175 -4.24 7.32 3.36
CA ASN A 175 -4.39 8.45 2.45
C ASN A 175 -5.86 8.78 2.15
N GLU A 176 -6.74 7.78 2.08
CA GLU A 176 -8.18 7.98 1.95
C GLU A 176 -8.76 8.78 3.14
N ILE A 177 -8.45 8.36 4.36
CA ILE A 177 -8.91 9.05 5.58
C ILE A 177 -8.30 10.46 5.67
N LEU A 178 -7.01 10.63 5.35
CA LEU A 178 -6.37 11.96 5.30
C LEU A 178 -7.02 12.89 4.27
N SER A 179 -7.42 12.36 3.11
CA SER A 179 -8.15 13.16 2.11
C SER A 179 -9.46 13.66 2.68
N ARG A 180 -10.24 12.78 3.33
CA ARG A 180 -11.51 13.15 3.95
C ARG A 180 -11.33 14.20 5.04
N ILE A 181 -10.32 14.05 5.91
CA ILE A 181 -10.01 15.02 6.97
C ILE A 181 -9.65 16.38 6.36
N THR A 182 -8.74 16.42 5.38
CA THR A 182 -8.34 17.65 4.69
C THR A 182 -9.53 18.37 4.09
N ASP A 183 -10.43 17.63 3.43
CA ASP A 183 -11.62 18.23 2.81
C ASP A 183 -12.62 18.74 3.85
N CYS A 184 -12.78 18.04 4.98
CA CYS A 184 -13.60 18.53 6.09
C CYS A 184 -13.05 19.84 6.66
N GLN A 185 -11.73 19.99 6.77
CA GLN A 185 -11.09 21.20 7.30
C GLN A 185 -11.36 22.45 6.44
N LEU A 186 -11.75 22.30 5.17
CA LEU A 186 -12.11 23.40 4.27
C LEU A 186 -13.50 23.98 4.54
N LEU A 187 -14.38 23.28 5.25
CA LEU A 187 -15.75 23.71 5.52
C LEU A 187 -15.78 25.07 6.23
N SER A 188 -16.54 26.03 5.70
CA SER A 188 -16.61 27.39 6.27
C SER A 188 -17.35 27.45 7.61
N ASP A 189 -18.41 26.64 7.78
CA ASP A 189 -19.17 26.52 9.02
C ASP A 189 -18.41 25.65 10.05
N PRO A 190 -18.03 26.20 11.22
CA PRO A 190 -17.35 25.44 12.27
C PRO A 190 -18.15 24.26 12.83
N ASP A 191 -19.49 24.37 12.91
CA ASP A 191 -20.34 23.31 13.46
C ASP A 191 -20.45 22.16 12.46
N GLU A 192 -20.69 22.46 11.17
CA GLU A 192 -20.69 21.45 10.10
C GLU A 192 -19.31 20.78 9.96
N ARG A 193 -18.22 21.55 10.12
CA ARG A 193 -16.85 21.02 10.16
C ARG A 193 -16.68 20.03 11.30
N SER A 194 -17.10 20.40 12.51
CA SER A 194 -17.00 19.54 13.68
C SER A 194 -17.81 18.25 13.52
N VAL A 195 -19.03 18.36 12.98
CA VAL A 195 -19.88 17.19 12.69
C VAL A 195 -19.22 16.30 11.65
N SER A 196 -18.78 16.86 10.52
CA SER A 196 -18.15 16.09 9.43
C SER A 196 -16.89 15.36 9.90
N LEU A 197 -16.04 16.00 10.70
CA LEU A 197 -14.85 15.34 11.27
C LEU A 197 -15.23 14.19 12.20
N HIS A 198 -16.27 14.37 13.03
CA HIS A 198 -16.76 13.30 13.90
C HIS A 198 -17.36 12.14 13.11
N GLU A 199 -17.99 12.40 11.96
CA GLU A 199 -18.45 11.35 11.06
C GLU A 199 -17.29 10.55 10.44
N VAL A 200 -16.21 11.22 10.02
CA VAL A 200 -14.99 10.53 9.56
C VAL A 200 -14.43 9.62 10.65
N GLU A 201 -14.35 10.09 11.90
CA GLU A 201 -13.90 9.27 13.03
C GLU A 201 -14.83 8.09 13.34
N ARG A 202 -16.15 8.31 13.24
CA ARG A 202 -17.15 7.26 13.43
C ARG A 202 -17.02 6.18 12.37
N ASP A 203 -16.91 6.58 11.11
CA ASP A 203 -16.74 5.66 9.99
C ASP A 203 -15.45 4.85 10.15
N TYR A 204 -14.34 5.52 10.48
CA TYR A 204 -13.06 4.87 10.79
C TYR A 204 -13.21 3.77 11.85
N LYS A 205 -13.86 4.07 12.98
CA LYS A 205 -14.11 3.07 14.05
C LYS A 205 -14.99 1.92 13.57
N SER A 206 -16.01 2.21 12.77
CA SER A 206 -16.88 1.20 12.16
C SER A 206 -16.11 0.25 11.24
N TYR A 207 -15.18 0.79 10.43
CA TYR A 207 -14.29 -0.01 9.59
C TYR A 207 -13.36 -0.91 10.42
N LEU A 208 -12.78 -0.40 11.50
CA LEU A 208 -11.97 -1.20 12.42
C LEU A 208 -12.75 -2.37 13.03
N ASP A 209 -14.05 -2.20 13.31
CA ASP A 209 -14.88 -3.28 13.85
C ASP A 209 -15.30 -4.32 12.81
N ASN A 210 -15.19 -4.01 11.52
CA ASN A 210 -15.65 -4.88 10.45
C ASN A 210 -14.63 -5.97 10.11
N GLN A 211 -14.93 -7.20 10.53
CA GLN A 211 -14.12 -8.40 10.26
C GLN A 211 -13.93 -8.72 8.77
N ASP A 212 -14.87 -8.31 7.92
CA ASP A 212 -14.81 -8.55 6.48
C ASP A 212 -13.93 -7.51 5.78
N ARG A 213 -13.46 -6.49 6.51
CA ARG A 213 -12.52 -5.46 6.03
C ARG A 213 -11.16 -5.56 6.73
N VAL A 214 -10.81 -6.74 7.27
CA VAL A 214 -9.55 -6.91 8.00
C VAL A 214 -8.32 -6.73 7.11
N GLU A 215 -8.46 -6.98 5.82
CA GLU A 215 -7.40 -6.75 4.82
C GLU A 215 -6.97 -5.27 4.79
N TYR A 216 -7.96 -4.38 4.92
CA TYR A 216 -7.79 -2.93 4.98
C TYR A 216 -7.31 -2.42 6.34
N THR A 217 -7.66 -3.12 7.42
CA THR A 217 -7.56 -2.58 8.78
C THR A 217 -6.50 -3.26 9.64
N LEU A 218 -5.86 -4.35 9.18
CA LEU A 218 -4.90 -5.10 9.99
C LEU A 218 -3.77 -4.23 10.58
N ILE A 219 -3.08 -3.46 9.73
CA ILE A 219 -1.99 -2.58 10.19
C ILE A 219 -2.55 -1.40 10.99
N THR A 220 -3.72 -0.91 10.64
CA THR A 220 -4.40 0.15 11.38
C THR A 220 -4.69 -0.29 12.82
N HIS A 221 -5.18 -1.51 13.02
CA HIS A 221 -5.32 -2.11 14.35
C HIS A 221 -3.98 -2.23 15.07
N LEU A 222 -2.90 -2.61 14.36
CA LEU A 222 -1.56 -2.65 14.95
C LEU A 222 -1.11 -1.28 15.46
N VAL A 223 -1.34 -0.22 14.68
CA VAL A 223 -1.04 1.17 15.08
C VAL A 223 -1.87 1.57 16.29
N GLU A 224 -3.19 1.32 16.27
CA GLU A 224 -4.10 1.65 17.38
C GLU A 224 -3.72 0.95 18.68
N ARG A 225 -3.29 -0.32 18.59
CA ARG A 225 -2.93 -1.13 19.77
C ARG A 225 -1.52 -0.87 20.28
N SER A 226 -0.60 -0.61 19.37
CA SER A 226 0.81 -0.39 19.73
C SER A 226 0.99 1.03 20.24
N LEU A 227 0.53 2.05 19.50
CA LEU A 227 0.78 3.45 19.87
C LEU A 227 -0.22 3.93 20.94
N LYS A 228 0.15 3.71 22.20
CA LYS A 228 -0.62 4.16 23.39
C LYS A 228 -0.51 5.67 23.68
N VAL A 229 0.21 6.41 22.85
CA VAL A 229 0.27 7.87 22.90
C VAL A 229 -1.03 8.45 22.37
N ASP A 230 -1.54 9.50 23.00
CA ASP A 230 -2.72 10.21 22.50
C ASP A 230 -2.34 10.98 21.24
N LEU A 231 -2.85 10.51 20.10
CA LEU A 231 -2.60 11.05 18.78
C LEU A 231 -3.95 11.24 18.11
N SER A 232 -4.15 12.40 17.48
CA SER A 232 -5.35 12.62 16.67
C SER A 232 -5.41 11.62 15.51
N LEU A 233 -6.61 11.36 14.99
CA LEU A 233 -6.77 10.48 13.84
C LEU A 233 -5.91 10.94 12.65
N GLU A 234 -5.82 12.26 12.41
CA GLU A 234 -4.96 12.81 11.36
C GLU A 234 -3.48 12.45 11.58
N GLN A 235 -2.97 12.64 12.80
CA GLN A 235 -1.57 12.32 13.13
C GLN A 235 -1.28 10.82 12.96
N ARG A 236 -2.22 9.97 13.37
CA ARG A 236 -2.12 8.50 13.21
C ARG A 236 -2.07 8.10 11.75
N MET A 237 -2.99 8.61 10.93
CA MET A 237 -3.03 8.28 9.50
C MET A 237 -1.83 8.83 8.74
N ARG A 238 -1.38 10.05 9.08
CA ARG A 238 -0.16 10.63 8.52
C ARG A 238 1.07 9.77 8.84
N LEU A 239 1.22 9.35 10.09
CA LEU A 239 2.29 8.45 10.49
C LEU A 239 2.21 7.11 9.73
N LEU A 240 1.03 6.50 9.67
CA LEU A 240 0.82 5.23 8.98
C LEU A 240 1.16 5.33 7.48
N ALA A 241 0.64 6.33 6.78
CA ALA A 241 0.93 6.57 5.36
C ALA A 241 2.44 6.71 5.09
N ARG A 242 3.14 7.46 5.95
CA ARG A 242 4.59 7.70 5.82
C ARG A 242 5.42 6.45 6.13
N LEU A 243 5.05 5.69 7.16
CA LEU A 243 5.73 4.44 7.51
C LEU A 243 5.48 3.33 6.48
N ALA A 244 4.24 3.17 6.00
CA ALA A 244 3.91 2.20 4.98
C ALA A 244 4.69 2.47 3.68
N ARG A 245 4.72 3.73 3.25
CA ARG A 245 5.50 4.15 2.09
C ARG A 245 7.01 3.93 2.29
N ALA A 246 7.56 4.24 3.47
CA ALA A 246 8.97 3.97 3.76
C ALA A 246 9.31 2.47 3.73
N ALA A 247 8.41 1.61 4.23
CA ALA A 247 8.56 0.17 4.14
C ALA A 247 8.47 -0.35 2.69
N LEU A 248 7.62 0.25 1.85
CA LEU A 248 7.54 -0.07 0.42
C LEU A 248 8.80 0.38 -0.35
N ASP A 249 9.37 1.51 0.03
CA ASP A 249 10.47 2.18 -0.66
C ASP A 249 11.87 1.86 -0.12
N ILE A 250 11.97 0.89 0.79
CA ILE A 250 13.24 0.38 1.32
C ILE A 250 13.97 -0.42 0.21
N GLY A 251 15.26 -0.14 0.02
CA GLY A 251 16.14 -0.88 -0.89
C GLY A 251 16.62 -2.20 -0.28
N VAL A 252 17.19 -3.08 -1.11
CA VAL A 252 17.65 -4.41 -0.70
C VAL A 252 18.75 -4.36 0.36
N PHE A 253 19.67 -3.38 0.26
CA PHE A 253 20.75 -3.21 1.25
C PHE A 253 20.21 -2.80 2.62
N GLU A 254 19.30 -1.82 2.63
CA GLU A 254 18.63 -1.30 3.83
C GLU A 254 17.79 -2.40 4.48
N MET A 255 17.08 -3.19 3.66
CA MET A 255 16.32 -4.34 4.11
C MET A 255 17.21 -5.42 4.73
N SER A 256 18.40 -5.67 4.17
CA SER A 256 19.38 -6.63 4.71
C SER A 256 19.95 -6.20 6.06
N MET A 257 20.20 -4.91 6.23
CA MET A 257 20.61 -4.33 7.51
C MET A 257 19.49 -4.41 8.54
N PHE A 258 18.27 -4.02 8.15
CA PHE A 258 17.10 -4.14 9.00
C PHE A 258 16.87 -5.58 9.47
N ALA A 259 16.94 -6.55 8.55
CA ALA A 259 16.83 -7.97 8.86
C ALA A 259 17.85 -8.44 9.91
N THR A 260 19.07 -7.87 9.88
CA THR A 260 20.11 -8.16 10.87
C THR A 260 19.78 -7.54 12.22
N GLY A 261 19.33 -6.28 12.27
CA GLY A 261 18.92 -5.61 13.50
C GLY A 261 17.74 -6.29 14.21
N ILE A 262 16.81 -6.89 13.45
CA ILE A 262 15.63 -7.54 14.04
C ILE A 262 15.79 -9.04 14.29
N ALA A 263 16.86 -9.69 13.82
CA ALA A 263 17.02 -11.15 13.88
C ALA A 263 16.88 -11.70 15.31
N ASP A 264 17.44 -10.96 16.27
CA ASP A 264 17.41 -11.37 17.68
C ASP A 264 16.08 -11.12 18.40
N THR A 265 15.16 -10.43 17.75
CA THR A 265 13.83 -10.12 18.31
C THR A 265 12.82 -11.25 18.11
N PHE A 266 13.16 -12.30 17.36
CA PHE A 266 12.29 -13.46 17.16
C PHE A 266 12.50 -14.50 18.26
N ILE A 267 11.43 -14.80 19.02
CA ILE A 267 11.45 -15.85 20.05
C ILE A 267 11.70 -17.22 19.40
N ASN A 268 10.99 -17.53 18.30
CA ASN A 268 11.27 -18.71 17.49
C ASN A 268 12.46 -18.42 16.56
N ARG A 269 13.64 -18.90 16.95
CA ARG A 269 14.91 -18.63 16.24
C ARG A 269 14.96 -19.22 14.84
N SER A 270 14.42 -20.41 14.61
CA SER A 270 14.39 -21.03 13.28
C SER A 270 13.50 -20.25 12.32
N ALA A 271 12.27 -19.95 12.73
CA ALA A 271 11.34 -19.18 11.91
C ALA A 271 11.81 -17.74 11.69
N GLY A 272 12.39 -17.10 12.71
CA GLY A 272 13.02 -15.78 12.58
C GLY A 272 14.22 -15.78 11.62
N ALA A 273 15.05 -16.83 11.63
CA ALA A 273 16.15 -16.97 10.68
C ALA A 273 15.65 -17.07 9.24
N ALA A 274 14.58 -17.85 8.99
CA ALA A 274 14.00 -17.94 7.66
C ALA A 274 13.36 -16.61 7.20
N VAL A 275 12.55 -15.94 8.05
CA VAL A 275 11.98 -14.62 7.74
C VAL A 275 13.07 -13.59 7.41
N THR A 276 14.14 -13.53 8.21
CA THR A 276 15.24 -12.58 7.99
C THR A 276 16.08 -12.92 6.76
N MET A 277 16.19 -14.19 6.38
CA MET A 277 16.83 -14.57 5.11
C MET A 277 16.00 -14.14 3.89
N ASP A 278 14.68 -14.22 3.97
CA ASP A 278 13.80 -13.71 2.91
C ASP A 278 13.88 -12.19 2.80
N MET A 279 13.98 -11.48 3.92
CA MET A 279 14.21 -10.03 3.92
C MET A 279 15.55 -9.65 3.29
N ARG A 280 16.62 -10.43 3.53
CA ARG A 280 17.92 -10.21 2.85
C ARG A 280 17.86 -10.45 1.33
N ARG A 281 16.79 -11.07 0.83
CA ARG A 281 16.51 -11.26 -0.60
C ARG A 281 15.57 -10.20 -1.17
N GLY A 282 15.17 -9.20 -0.37
CA GLY A 282 14.28 -8.12 -0.81
C GLY A 282 12.79 -8.39 -0.58
N SER A 283 12.40 -9.42 0.16
CA SER A 283 10.99 -9.78 0.41
C SER A 283 10.50 -9.41 1.82
N ASN A 284 9.21 -9.61 2.12
CA ASN A 284 8.62 -9.39 3.44
C ASN A 284 8.67 -7.94 3.97
N ARG A 285 8.39 -6.93 3.13
CA ARG A 285 8.30 -5.52 3.57
C ARG A 285 7.22 -5.28 4.64
N ALA A 286 6.21 -6.15 4.71
CA ALA A 286 5.23 -6.15 5.79
C ALA A 286 5.88 -6.33 7.18
N VAL A 287 6.96 -7.11 7.27
CA VAL A 287 7.73 -7.28 8.52
C VAL A 287 8.48 -6.00 8.89
N VAL A 288 8.98 -5.24 7.89
CA VAL A 288 9.61 -3.92 8.12
C VAL A 288 8.62 -2.97 8.78
N LEU A 289 7.40 -2.86 8.23
CA LEU A 289 6.37 -1.99 8.78
C LEU A 289 5.94 -2.43 10.19
N PHE A 290 5.67 -3.72 10.37
CA PHE A 290 5.28 -4.29 11.67
C PHE A 290 6.33 -4.05 12.77
N LYS A 291 7.60 -4.34 12.48
CA LYS A 291 8.69 -4.13 13.45
C LYS A 291 8.95 -2.65 13.70
N SER A 292 8.78 -1.80 12.69
CA SER A 292 8.87 -0.34 12.86
C SER A 292 7.79 0.19 13.80
N ILE A 293 6.54 -0.25 13.67
CA ILE A 293 5.44 0.14 14.57
C ILE A 293 5.72 -0.28 16.01
N ILE A 294 6.21 -1.51 16.23
CA ILE A 294 6.56 -2.01 17.57
C ILE A 294 7.74 -1.24 18.17
N ALA A 295 8.78 -0.98 17.38
CA ALA A 295 9.93 -0.20 17.83
C ALA A 295 9.53 1.22 18.22
N LEU A 296 8.66 1.85 17.42
CA LEU A 296 8.13 3.18 17.68
C LEU A 296 7.36 3.22 19.02
N ASP A 297 6.51 2.23 19.31
CA ASP A 297 5.83 2.15 20.62
C ASP A 297 6.84 2.08 21.77
N GLY A 298 7.82 1.17 21.69
CA GLY A 298 8.84 1.03 22.72
C GLY A 298 9.63 2.31 22.98
N MET A 299 9.97 3.04 21.91
CA MET A 299 10.65 4.33 22.02
C MET A 299 9.76 5.38 22.68
N LEU A 300 8.53 5.56 22.19
CA LEU A 300 7.60 6.54 22.73
C LEU A 300 7.27 6.27 24.21
N ALA A 301 7.15 5.01 24.61
CA ALA A 301 6.93 4.62 26.00
C ALA A 301 8.08 5.06 26.92
N SER A 302 9.32 5.13 26.40
CA SER A 302 10.52 5.48 27.14
C SER A 302 10.89 6.98 27.14
N SER A 303 10.35 7.77 26.21
CA SER A 303 10.68 9.20 26.07
C SER A 303 9.83 10.11 26.94
N ALA A 304 10.31 11.32 27.25
CA ALA A 304 9.50 12.37 27.88
C ALA A 304 8.49 12.99 26.90
N GLU A 305 7.41 13.60 27.37
CA GLU A 305 6.30 14.09 26.53
C GLU A 305 6.74 15.04 25.40
N LYS A 306 7.58 16.01 25.70
CA LYS A 306 8.12 16.94 24.69
C LYS A 306 8.98 16.22 23.64
N GLU A 307 9.83 15.30 24.08
CA GLU A 307 10.69 14.50 23.20
C GLU A 307 9.86 13.58 22.30
N ARG A 308 8.73 13.06 22.79
CA ARG A 308 7.78 12.27 21.98
C ARG A 308 7.21 13.10 20.84
N ALA A 309 6.77 14.33 21.11
CA ALA A 309 6.18 15.19 20.10
C ALA A 309 7.20 15.56 19.00
N ASP A 310 8.40 15.95 19.41
CA ASP A 310 9.49 16.27 18.49
C ASP A 310 9.90 15.04 17.66
N PHE A 311 9.99 13.87 18.29
CA PHE A 311 10.31 12.61 17.61
C PHE A 311 9.23 12.17 16.62
N LEU A 312 7.95 12.27 16.99
CA LEU A 312 6.84 11.93 16.10
C LEU A 312 6.79 12.86 14.88
N ALA A 313 6.98 14.16 15.09
CA ALA A 313 7.06 15.12 13.98
C ALA A 313 8.23 14.78 13.05
N ASP A 314 9.37 14.39 13.62
CA ASP A 314 10.54 14.01 12.84
C ASP A 314 10.34 12.70 12.06
N VAL A 315 9.73 11.67 12.65
CA VAL A 315 9.41 10.41 11.97
C VAL A 315 8.35 10.60 10.88
N GLN A 316 7.36 11.48 11.08
CA GLN A 316 6.39 11.80 10.03
C GLN A 316 7.04 12.46 8.81
N CYS A 317 8.00 13.36 9.04
CA CYS A 317 8.76 13.99 7.97
C CYS A 317 9.79 13.03 7.34
N HIS A 318 10.48 12.25 8.18
CA HIS A 318 11.64 11.43 7.84
C HIS A 318 11.46 9.99 8.35
N PRO A 319 10.52 9.21 7.81
CA PRO A 319 10.20 7.88 8.34
C PRO A 319 11.37 6.88 8.27
N HIS A 320 12.36 7.12 7.41
CA HIS A 320 13.59 6.33 7.34
C HIS A 320 14.44 6.42 8.62
N LYS A 321 14.35 7.51 9.39
CA LYS A 321 15.07 7.64 10.67
C LYS A 321 14.69 6.56 11.66
N LEU A 322 13.45 6.09 11.63
CA LEU A 322 13.04 4.98 12.48
C LEU A 322 13.77 3.68 12.10
N ILE A 323 14.01 3.47 10.80
CA ILE A 323 14.81 2.35 10.29
C ILE A 323 16.26 2.51 10.78
N GLU A 324 16.85 3.71 10.69
CA GLU A 324 18.20 4.01 11.18
C GLU A 324 18.36 3.70 12.67
N ILE A 325 17.36 4.06 13.47
CA ILE A 325 17.39 3.83 14.92
C ILE A 325 17.30 2.33 15.23
N ILE A 326 16.49 1.58 14.49
CA ILE A 326 16.37 0.13 14.66
C ILE A 326 17.67 -0.59 14.26
N THR A 327 18.34 -0.11 13.21
CA THR A 327 19.59 -0.73 12.72
C THR A 327 20.84 -0.22 13.44
N GLY A 328 20.79 0.96 14.04
CA GLY A 328 21.95 1.68 14.54
C GLY A 328 22.84 2.27 13.42
N GLU A 329 22.35 2.29 12.18
CA GLU A 329 23.11 2.69 10.98
C GLU A 329 22.43 3.87 10.29
N VAL A 330 23.22 4.84 9.81
CA VAL A 330 22.69 6.02 9.11
C VAL A 330 22.46 5.70 7.62
N PHE A 331 21.26 5.97 7.12
CA PHE A 331 20.88 5.73 5.74
C PHE A 331 20.90 7.04 4.95
N SER A 332 21.88 7.16 4.05
CA SER A 332 21.79 8.20 3.02
C SER A 332 21.08 7.66 1.79
N ARG A 333 19.91 8.20 1.46
CA ARG A 333 19.26 7.98 0.15
C ARG A 333 20.03 8.60 -1.01
N GLU A 334 20.94 9.52 -0.71
CA GLU A 334 21.94 10.04 -1.65
C GLU A 334 23.16 9.11 -1.77
N SER A 335 23.21 8.03 -0.99
CA SER A 335 24.27 7.04 -1.12
C SER A 335 24.27 6.44 -2.53
N GLY A 336 25.46 6.15 -3.04
CA GLY A 336 25.63 5.54 -4.35
C GLY A 336 24.92 4.18 -4.46
N LEU A 337 24.73 3.44 -3.37
CA LEU A 337 24.11 2.12 -3.40
C LEU A 337 22.61 2.18 -3.70
N TYR A 338 21.86 3.02 -2.97
CA TYR A 338 20.42 3.18 -3.20
C TYR A 338 20.13 3.66 -4.63
N GLN A 339 20.85 4.68 -5.08
CA GLN A 339 20.69 5.23 -6.43
C GLN A 339 21.10 4.23 -7.52
N THR A 340 22.13 3.41 -7.26
CA THR A 340 22.53 2.34 -8.19
C THR A 340 21.44 1.26 -8.29
N GLU A 341 20.85 0.88 -7.16
CA GLU A 341 19.76 -0.10 -7.12
C GLU A 341 18.52 0.41 -7.86
N LEU A 342 18.09 1.64 -7.56
CA LEU A 342 16.99 2.30 -8.23
C LEU A 342 17.23 2.35 -9.74
N LYS A 343 18.41 2.84 -10.16
CA LYS A 343 18.78 2.93 -11.57
C LYS A 343 18.74 1.56 -12.26
N ALA A 344 19.31 0.54 -11.64
CA ALA A 344 19.34 -0.81 -12.19
C ALA A 344 17.93 -1.38 -12.41
N MET A 345 17.01 -1.14 -11.47
CA MET A 345 15.61 -1.55 -11.63
C MET A 345 14.89 -0.75 -12.72
N THR A 346 15.13 0.57 -12.81
CA THR A 346 14.41 1.44 -13.73
C THR A 346 14.91 1.37 -15.17
N ASP A 347 16.21 1.13 -15.39
CA ASP A 347 16.79 1.03 -16.73
C ASP A 347 16.09 -0.06 -17.55
N GLY A 348 15.83 -1.22 -16.94
CA GLY A 348 15.15 -2.34 -17.58
C GLY A 348 13.67 -2.09 -17.88
N LEU A 349 13.05 -1.10 -17.22
CA LEU A 349 11.65 -0.75 -17.42
C LEU A 349 11.43 0.20 -18.60
N SER A 350 12.46 0.85 -19.11
CA SER A 350 12.34 1.80 -20.24
C SER A 350 12.05 1.14 -21.60
N THR A 351 12.11 -0.19 -21.68
CA THR A 351 11.93 -0.95 -22.92
C THR A 351 10.50 -1.44 -23.05
N ASP A 352 9.89 -1.27 -24.23
CA ASP A 352 8.59 -1.85 -24.52
C ASP A 352 8.67 -3.38 -24.58
N VAL A 353 8.06 -4.03 -23.60
CA VAL A 353 8.00 -5.49 -23.46
C VAL A 353 6.56 -6.00 -23.61
N GLY A 354 5.69 -5.22 -24.26
CA GLY A 354 4.32 -5.63 -24.55
C GLY A 354 3.26 -5.10 -23.57
N LEU A 355 3.65 -4.35 -22.53
CA LEU A 355 2.75 -3.58 -21.64
C LEU A 355 3.19 -2.11 -21.49
N ALA A 356 2.28 -1.26 -21.02
CA ALA A 356 2.47 0.20 -20.93
C ALA A 356 3.43 0.66 -19.81
N ASP A 357 3.97 -0.27 -19.02
CA ASP A 357 4.90 0.00 -17.91
C ASP A 357 6.08 0.89 -18.31
N HIS A 358 6.60 0.72 -19.52
CA HIS A 358 7.73 1.51 -20.03
C HIS A 358 7.44 2.99 -20.28
N LEU A 359 6.16 3.37 -20.39
CA LEU A 359 5.72 4.75 -20.45
C LEU A 359 5.31 5.24 -19.06
N ILE A 360 4.56 4.41 -18.34
CA ILE A 360 3.94 4.75 -17.06
C ILE A 360 4.98 4.92 -15.95
N VAL A 361 5.83 3.92 -15.74
CA VAL A 361 6.73 3.87 -14.59
C VAL A 361 7.77 4.99 -14.65
N PRO A 362 8.51 5.21 -15.75
CA PRO A 362 9.48 6.30 -15.82
C PRO A 362 8.84 7.68 -15.65
N SER A 363 7.65 7.88 -16.26
CA SER A 363 6.94 9.17 -16.19
C SER A 363 6.42 9.46 -14.78
N SER A 364 5.84 8.45 -14.12
CA SER A 364 5.39 8.54 -12.73
C SER A 364 6.57 8.76 -11.79
N LEU A 365 7.64 7.96 -11.91
CA LEU A 365 8.85 8.09 -11.09
C LEU A 365 9.43 9.51 -11.14
N GLN A 366 9.64 10.04 -12.34
CA GLN A 366 10.28 11.35 -12.53
C GLN A 366 9.47 12.49 -11.88
N HIS A 367 8.14 12.43 -11.99
CA HIS A 367 7.26 13.50 -11.53
C HIS A 367 6.83 13.34 -10.06
N ASN A 368 6.35 12.14 -9.69
CA ASN A 368 5.67 11.92 -8.42
C ASN A 368 6.61 11.65 -7.25
N ARG A 369 7.73 10.96 -7.49
CA ARG A 369 8.58 10.50 -6.39
C ARG A 369 9.14 11.64 -5.53
N PRO A 370 9.71 12.73 -6.10
CA PRO A 370 10.19 13.85 -5.29
C PRO A 370 9.08 14.53 -4.48
N ILE A 371 7.85 14.55 -5.01
CA ILE A 371 6.69 15.12 -4.31
C ILE A 371 6.32 14.26 -3.11
N LEU A 372 6.29 12.94 -3.29
CA LEU A 372 5.90 11.98 -2.26
C LEU A 372 7.01 11.71 -1.24
N GLU A 373 8.25 12.12 -1.51
CA GLU A 373 9.30 12.16 -0.49
C GLU A 373 9.00 13.21 0.59
N ALA A 374 8.33 14.32 0.23
CA ALA A 374 8.01 15.42 1.15
C ALA A 374 6.53 15.46 1.59
N SER A 375 5.66 14.61 1.06
CA SER A 375 4.21 14.69 1.30
C SER A 375 3.54 13.31 1.27
N THR A 376 2.30 13.21 1.77
CA THR A 376 1.45 12.04 1.52
C THR A 376 0.74 12.18 0.16
N CYS A 377 0.14 11.09 -0.36
CA CYS A 377 -0.68 11.17 -1.56
C CYS A 377 -1.86 12.12 -1.35
N ALA A 378 -2.52 12.04 -0.19
CA ALA A 378 -3.65 12.90 0.15
C ALA A 378 -3.29 14.40 0.09
N ASP A 379 -2.19 14.81 0.72
CA ASP A 379 -1.79 16.24 0.76
C ASP A 379 -1.36 16.75 -0.62
N ALA A 380 -0.77 15.89 -1.43
CA ALA A 380 -0.16 16.27 -2.70
C ALA A 380 -1.05 15.96 -3.91
N PHE A 381 -2.24 15.39 -3.74
CA PHE A 381 -3.02 14.74 -4.79
C PHE A 381 -3.09 15.54 -6.10
N ARG A 382 -3.44 16.83 -6.04
CA ARG A 382 -3.53 17.72 -7.22
C ARG A 382 -2.21 17.99 -7.95
N ARG A 383 -1.07 17.81 -7.29
CA ARG A 383 0.28 18.01 -7.85
C ARG A 383 0.86 16.72 -8.44
N LEU A 384 0.30 15.57 -8.08
CA LEU A 384 0.76 14.26 -8.56
C LEU A 384 0.26 14.01 -9.98
N ALA A 385 1.05 13.34 -10.81
CA ALA A 385 0.66 12.88 -12.13
C ALA A 385 0.12 11.45 -12.05
N ILE A 386 -1.18 11.25 -12.29
CA ILE A 386 -1.82 9.93 -12.17
C ILE A 386 -2.43 9.49 -13.50
N ILE A 387 -2.66 8.20 -13.67
CA ILE A 387 -3.37 7.68 -14.83
C ILE A 387 -4.85 8.07 -14.79
N ASP A 388 -5.46 8.22 -15.97
CA ASP A 388 -6.90 8.48 -16.09
C ASP A 388 -7.69 7.24 -15.64
N PRO A 389 -8.57 7.35 -14.61
CA PRO A 389 -9.42 6.25 -14.19
C PRO A 389 -10.47 5.90 -15.25
N ILE A 390 -10.88 4.63 -15.31
CA ILE A 390 -11.95 4.15 -16.17
C ILE A 390 -13.20 3.96 -15.33
N MET A 391 -14.30 4.60 -15.70
CA MET A 391 -15.56 4.51 -14.97
C MET A 391 -16.37 3.26 -15.35
N ALA A 392 -17.46 3.01 -14.64
CA ALA A 392 -18.23 1.77 -14.76
C ALA A 392 -18.88 1.54 -16.15
N ASP A 393 -19.09 2.63 -16.90
CA ASP A 393 -19.57 2.59 -18.29
C ASP A 393 -18.43 2.60 -19.33
N ASP A 394 -17.23 2.18 -18.92
CA ASP A 394 -15.99 2.12 -19.70
C ASP A 394 -15.51 3.49 -20.24
N THR A 395 -16.04 4.60 -19.72
CA THR A 395 -15.57 5.94 -20.11
C THR A 395 -14.38 6.40 -19.28
N SER A 396 -13.34 6.95 -19.94
CA SER A 396 -12.15 7.51 -19.28
C SER A 396 -12.48 8.82 -18.54
N LEU A 397 -12.04 8.97 -17.31
CA LEU A 397 -12.12 10.21 -16.53
C LEU A 397 -10.83 11.01 -16.70
N ASP A 398 -10.88 12.06 -17.53
CA ASP A 398 -9.70 12.86 -17.89
C ASP A 398 -9.31 13.81 -16.75
N LEU A 399 -8.50 13.33 -15.80
CA LEU A 399 -8.14 14.11 -14.63
C LEU A 399 -7.21 15.29 -15.01
N PRO A 400 -7.36 16.48 -14.39
CA PRO A 400 -6.51 17.63 -14.73
C PRO A 400 -5.01 17.41 -14.49
N ASN A 401 -4.66 16.51 -13.58
CA ASN A 401 -3.30 16.12 -13.23
C ASN A 401 -2.92 14.76 -13.88
N ARG A 402 -3.48 14.43 -15.03
CA ARG A 402 -3.22 13.16 -15.71
C ARG A 402 -1.80 13.03 -16.26
N LEU A 403 -1.28 11.82 -16.25
CA LEU A 403 -0.19 11.41 -17.13
C LEU A 403 -0.66 11.48 -18.59
N PRO A 404 0.16 11.94 -19.54
CA PRO A 404 -0.22 12.05 -20.95
C PRO A 404 -0.18 10.68 -21.65
N ILE A 405 -0.90 9.69 -21.10
CA ILE A 405 -0.90 8.29 -21.54
C ILE A 405 -2.35 7.83 -21.67
N GLU A 406 -2.75 7.38 -22.87
CA GLU A 406 -4.10 6.85 -23.13
C GLU A 406 -4.18 5.37 -22.71
N ILE A 407 -4.37 5.11 -21.41
CA ILE A 407 -4.37 3.76 -20.84
C ILE A 407 -5.40 2.84 -21.51
N SER A 408 -6.64 3.28 -21.67
CA SER A 408 -7.70 2.46 -22.28
C SER A 408 -7.34 2.00 -23.70
N LYS A 409 -6.67 2.87 -24.47
CA LYS A 409 -6.20 2.53 -25.82
C LYS A 409 -5.08 1.50 -25.77
N LEU A 410 -4.07 1.73 -24.95
CA LEU A 410 -2.94 0.81 -24.79
C LEU A 410 -3.37 -0.57 -24.29
N MET A 411 -4.35 -0.62 -23.38
CA MET A 411 -4.93 -1.86 -22.90
C MET A 411 -5.63 -2.65 -24.00
N ASN A 412 -6.42 -1.97 -24.83
CA ASN A 412 -7.10 -2.62 -25.96
C ASN A 412 -6.10 -3.14 -26.99
N GLU A 413 -5.04 -2.38 -27.28
CA GLU A 413 -3.97 -2.79 -28.19
C GLU A 413 -3.17 -4.00 -27.66
N ARG A 414 -3.09 -4.17 -26.33
CA ARG A 414 -2.22 -5.15 -25.66
C ARG A 414 -2.99 -6.23 -24.91
N ILE A 415 -4.29 -6.38 -25.18
CA ILE A 415 -5.17 -7.29 -24.44
C ILE A 415 -4.69 -8.75 -24.50
N HIS A 416 -4.11 -9.18 -25.63
CA HIS A 416 -3.58 -10.54 -25.78
C HIS A 416 -2.40 -10.81 -24.83
N THR A 417 -1.52 -9.82 -24.64
CA THR A 417 -0.40 -9.91 -23.69
C THR A 417 -0.89 -10.02 -22.24
N LEU A 418 -1.89 -9.20 -21.88
CA LEU A 418 -2.52 -9.24 -20.56
C LEU A 418 -3.19 -10.60 -20.29
N ILE A 419 -3.91 -11.14 -21.27
CA ILE A 419 -4.54 -12.47 -21.17
C ILE A 419 -3.48 -13.57 -21.01
N ALA A 420 -2.38 -13.51 -21.75
CA ALA A 420 -1.29 -14.48 -21.63
C ALA A 420 -0.65 -14.44 -20.23
N LEU A 421 -0.35 -13.25 -19.72
CA LEU A 421 0.18 -13.07 -18.37
C LEU A 421 -0.78 -13.62 -17.30
N GLU A 422 -2.08 -13.33 -17.43
CA GLU A 422 -3.11 -13.84 -16.52
C GLU A 422 -3.22 -15.37 -16.53
N GLN A 423 -3.19 -15.97 -17.72
CA GLN A 423 -3.27 -17.42 -17.86
C GLN A 423 -2.13 -18.11 -17.13
N VAL A 424 -0.91 -17.57 -17.25
CA VAL A 424 0.24 -18.14 -16.56
C VAL A 424 0.15 -17.90 -15.05
N TYR A 425 -0.24 -16.71 -14.63
CA TYR A 425 -0.45 -16.42 -13.21
C TYR A 425 -1.44 -17.38 -12.55
N LYS A 426 -2.55 -17.71 -13.25
CA LYS A 426 -3.57 -18.65 -12.75
C LYS A 426 -3.17 -20.12 -12.80
N SER A 427 -2.28 -20.50 -13.72
CA SER A 427 -1.83 -21.89 -13.85
C SER A 427 -0.64 -22.24 -12.97
N THR A 428 0.04 -21.24 -12.40
CA THR A 428 1.24 -21.41 -11.58
C THR A 428 0.87 -21.61 -10.11
N ALA A 429 1.64 -22.44 -9.39
CA ALA A 429 1.47 -22.60 -7.96
C ALA A 429 1.94 -21.35 -7.21
N HIS A 430 1.09 -20.81 -6.35
CA HIS A 430 1.41 -19.62 -5.54
C HIS A 430 2.24 -20.06 -4.34
N SER A 431 3.57 -20.03 -4.49
CA SER A 431 4.51 -20.44 -3.45
C SER A 431 5.72 -19.52 -3.37
N LYS A 432 6.32 -19.42 -2.18
CA LYS A 432 7.57 -18.69 -1.93
C LYS A 432 8.75 -19.65 -1.92
N PHE A 433 9.93 -19.14 -2.29
CA PHE A 433 11.20 -19.81 -1.98
C PHE A 433 11.57 -19.54 -0.52
N PHE A 434 11.53 -20.57 0.33
CA PHE A 434 11.95 -20.46 1.72
C PHE A 434 12.85 -21.63 2.13
N ILE A 435 13.66 -21.41 3.17
CA ILE A 435 14.45 -22.48 3.76
C ILE A 435 13.53 -23.26 4.71
N ALA A 436 13.29 -24.53 4.40
CA ALA A 436 12.64 -25.46 5.32
C ALA A 436 13.66 -25.91 6.37
N TYR A 437 13.32 -25.78 7.65
CA TYR A 437 14.12 -26.24 8.78
C TYR A 437 13.42 -27.38 9.50
#